data_AF-A0ABD1I3S8-F1
#
_entry.id   AF-A0ABD1I3S8-F1
#
_cell.length_a   1.000
_cell.length_b   1.000
_cell.length_c   1.000
_cell.angle_alpha   90.00
_cell.angle_beta   90.00
_cell.angle_gamma   90.00
#
_symmetry.space_group_name_H-M   'P 1'
#
loop_
_entity.id
_entity.type
_entity.pdbx_description
1 polymer ?
#
loop_
_entity_poly.entity_id
_entity_poly.type
_entity_poly.pdbx_seq_one_letter_code
_entity_poly.pdbx_strand_id
1 'polypeptide(L)'
;MEIEWFDMAKNSNGVIGAWLSTDAAMIRALVGDALVQIVQEVASLLVGFVIAFEACWQMALIVGAMMPLLGLNTYVQMKSAKGFIKEAKLMNEKASQVVNDVVGNMRTVASFCAQEKIMEIYKEKCEGPASSGSKQGLIGGIGFGSSICFLYLVYAASFYAGARLVEDGKTTAAHVFRVFFVLSMVAMELSTWSAMAPDSGKAKAAAASIFAILHGKSKLDPRDESGITPENIDGEIEFRHVYFSYPTRPDIQILKDLSLTVSSCKVVVSP
;
A
#
# COMPACT_ATOMS: atom_id res chain seq x y z
N MET A 1 17.72 -22.00 -4.12
CA MET A 1 17.94 -20.76 -4.88
C MET A 1 19.32 -20.85 -5.46
N GLU A 2 19.41 -20.76 -6.77
CA GLU A 2 20.65 -20.89 -7.53
C GLU A 2 21.37 -19.55 -7.69
N ILE A 3 22.68 -19.60 -7.98
CA ILE A 3 23.55 -18.42 -8.09
C ILE A 3 23.03 -17.46 -9.18
N GLU A 4 22.52 -18.00 -10.30
CA GLU A 4 21.90 -17.23 -11.39
C GLU A 4 20.79 -16.30 -10.88
N TRP A 5 19.99 -16.73 -9.89
CA TRP A 5 18.91 -15.92 -9.35
C TRP A 5 19.44 -14.69 -8.61
N PHE A 6 20.56 -14.80 -7.90
CA PHE A 6 21.20 -13.69 -7.17
C PHE A 6 21.96 -12.72 -8.08
N ASP A 7 22.42 -13.18 -9.25
CA ASP A 7 23.10 -12.34 -10.24
C ASP A 7 22.13 -11.35 -10.92
N MET A 8 20.82 -11.60 -10.88
CA MET A 8 19.82 -10.68 -11.44
C MET A 8 19.79 -9.37 -10.64
N ALA A 9 19.85 -8.23 -11.33
CA ALA A 9 19.82 -6.90 -10.70
C ALA A 9 18.62 -6.67 -9.77
N LYS A 10 17.49 -7.33 -10.02
CA LYS A 10 16.28 -7.28 -9.18
C LYS A 10 16.43 -7.99 -7.84
N ASN A 11 17.35 -8.95 -7.75
CA ASN A 11 17.59 -9.83 -6.61
C ASN A 11 18.96 -9.54 -5.97
N SER A 12 19.45 -8.30 -6.10
CA SER A 12 20.66 -7.90 -5.40
C SER A 12 20.47 -8.01 -3.88
N ASN A 13 21.53 -8.37 -3.15
CA ASN A 13 21.49 -8.58 -1.69
C ASN A 13 20.89 -7.39 -0.93
N GLY A 14 21.18 -6.16 -1.35
CA GLY A 14 20.61 -4.95 -0.74
C GLY A 14 19.11 -4.81 -0.99
N VAL A 15 18.65 -5.18 -2.18
CA VAL A 15 17.22 -5.16 -2.55
C VAL A 15 16.48 -6.25 -1.78
N ILE A 16 17.02 -7.47 -1.72
CA ILE A 16 16.41 -8.58 -0.95
C ILE A 16 16.35 -8.24 0.54
N GLY A 17 17.41 -7.67 1.11
CA GLY A 17 17.43 -7.30 2.53
C GLY A 17 16.39 -6.21 2.87
N ALA A 18 16.33 -5.17 2.05
CA ALA A 18 15.31 -4.12 2.20
C ALA A 18 13.89 -4.65 1.99
N TRP A 19 13.72 -5.48 0.98
CA TRP A 19 12.45 -6.12 0.62
C TRP A 19 11.99 -7.08 1.72
N LEU A 20 12.87 -7.93 2.27
CA LEU A 20 12.52 -8.88 3.33
C LEU A 20 12.10 -8.13 4.59
N SER A 21 12.80 -7.06 4.95
CA SER A 21 12.44 -6.22 6.10
C SER A 21 11.09 -5.52 5.88
N THR A 22 10.92 -4.89 4.71
CA THR A 22 9.75 -4.05 4.41
C THR A 22 8.51 -4.89 4.15
N ASP A 23 8.59 -5.91 3.30
CA ASP A 23 7.45 -6.76 2.95
C ASP A 23 7.04 -7.66 4.12
N ALA A 24 8.00 -8.17 4.92
CA ALA A 24 7.63 -8.91 6.13
C ALA A 24 6.96 -8.00 7.16
N ALA A 25 7.43 -6.76 7.33
CA ALA A 25 6.77 -5.78 8.19
C ALA A 25 5.35 -5.45 7.69
N MET A 26 5.16 -5.30 6.37
CA MET A 26 3.84 -5.07 5.78
C MET A 26 2.89 -6.26 5.99
N ILE A 27 3.36 -7.50 5.81
CA ILE A 27 2.55 -8.69 6.08
C ILE A 27 2.21 -8.79 7.57
N ARG A 28 3.17 -8.54 8.47
CA ARG A 28 2.91 -8.54 9.92
C ARG A 28 1.85 -7.49 10.27
N ALA A 29 1.96 -6.28 9.76
CA ALA A 29 0.98 -5.22 10.00
C ALA A 29 -0.42 -5.60 9.47
N LEU A 30 -0.49 -6.28 8.32
CA LEU A 30 -1.76 -6.75 7.77
C LEU A 30 -2.37 -7.91 8.58
N VAL A 31 -1.58 -8.94 8.86
CA VAL A 31 -2.08 -10.18 9.48
C VAL A 31 -2.29 -10.01 10.98
N GLY A 32 -1.41 -9.25 11.64
CA GLY A 32 -1.53 -8.93 13.06
C GLY A 32 -2.50 -7.78 13.28
N ASP A 33 -2.08 -6.57 12.97
CA ASP A 33 -2.79 -5.36 13.41
C ASP A 33 -4.14 -5.20 12.70
N ALA A 34 -4.19 -5.39 11.38
CA ALA A 34 -5.43 -5.20 10.65
C ALA A 34 -6.49 -6.25 10.98
N LEU A 35 -6.09 -7.51 11.17
CA LEU A 35 -7.03 -8.58 11.50
C LEU A 35 -7.57 -8.41 12.92
N VAL A 36 -6.72 -8.05 13.88
CA VAL A 36 -7.16 -7.71 15.25
C VAL A 36 -8.16 -6.56 15.21
N GLN A 37 -7.86 -5.50 14.44
CA GLN A 37 -8.75 -4.36 14.31
C GLN A 37 -10.09 -4.74 13.65
N ILE A 38 -10.08 -5.53 12.56
CA ILE A 38 -11.32 -6.01 11.93
C ILE A 38 -12.17 -6.82 12.91
N VAL A 39 -11.56 -7.73 13.68
CA VAL A 39 -12.27 -8.54 14.66
C VAL A 39 -12.85 -7.67 15.77
N GLN A 40 -12.10 -6.69 16.26
CA GLN A 40 -12.57 -5.73 17.25
C GLN A 40 -13.77 -4.92 16.74
N GLU A 41 -13.68 -4.36 15.54
CA GLU A 41 -14.75 -3.56 14.92
C GLU A 41 -16.02 -4.39 14.69
N VAL A 42 -15.89 -5.61 14.18
CA VAL A 42 -17.02 -6.52 13.98
C VAL A 42 -17.66 -6.91 15.32
N ALA A 43 -16.83 -7.18 16.35
CA ALA A 43 -17.32 -7.49 17.69
C ALA A 43 -18.04 -6.28 18.33
N SER A 44 -17.46 -5.08 18.27
CA SER A 44 -18.06 -3.82 18.73
C SER A 44 -19.39 -3.55 18.02
N LEU A 45 -19.44 -3.73 16.71
CA LEU A 45 -20.65 -3.55 15.91
C LEU A 45 -21.76 -4.51 16.35
N LEU A 46 -21.45 -5.81 16.48
CA LEU A 46 -22.42 -6.83 16.89
C LEU A 46 -22.94 -6.56 18.31
N VAL A 47 -22.04 -6.36 19.27
CA VAL A 47 -22.41 -6.09 20.68
C VAL A 47 -23.18 -4.78 20.78
N GLY A 48 -22.77 -3.74 20.05
CA GLY A 48 -23.45 -2.45 20.02
C GLY A 48 -24.87 -2.54 19.48
N PHE A 49 -25.08 -3.30 18.39
CA PHE A 49 -26.43 -3.56 17.88
C PHE A 49 -27.29 -4.36 18.87
N VAL A 50 -26.75 -5.41 19.50
CA VAL A 50 -27.50 -6.19 20.50
C VAL A 50 -27.97 -5.30 21.65
N ILE A 51 -27.08 -4.48 22.21
CA ILE A 51 -27.43 -3.54 23.30
C ILE A 51 -28.47 -2.51 22.83
N ALA A 52 -28.35 -2.02 21.59
CA ALA A 52 -29.30 -1.05 21.04
C ALA A 52 -30.70 -1.64 20.84
N PHE A 53 -30.79 -2.85 20.30
CA PHE A 53 -32.06 -3.56 20.09
C PHE A 53 -32.72 -3.99 21.41
N GLU A 54 -31.93 -4.42 22.40
CA GLU A 54 -32.42 -4.76 23.74
C GLU A 54 -33.02 -3.53 24.45
N ALA A 55 -32.37 -2.37 24.35
CA ALA A 55 -32.83 -1.15 25.00
C ALA A 55 -34.09 -0.56 24.34
N CYS A 56 -34.08 -0.36 23.03
CA CYS A 56 -35.25 0.15 22.30
C CYS A 56 -35.14 -0.13 20.79
N TRP A 57 -35.87 -1.14 20.32
CA TRP A 57 -35.87 -1.52 18.90
C TRP A 57 -36.35 -0.41 17.95
N GLN A 58 -37.30 0.43 18.39
CA GLN A 58 -37.82 1.54 17.56
C GLN A 58 -36.76 2.61 17.31
N MET A 59 -35.99 2.96 18.35
CA MET A 59 -34.92 3.95 18.21
C MET A 59 -33.72 3.37 17.46
N ALA A 60 -33.38 2.10 17.70
CA ALA A 60 -32.32 1.40 16.97
C ALA A 60 -32.60 1.35 15.46
N LEU A 61 -33.84 1.15 15.03
CA LEU A 61 -34.23 1.20 13.61
C LEU A 61 -34.09 2.60 13.01
N ILE A 62 -34.49 3.64 13.74
CA ILE A 62 -34.38 5.04 13.26
C ILE A 62 -32.91 5.41 13.04
N VAL A 63 -32.06 5.17 14.04
CA VAL A 63 -30.62 5.47 13.93
C VAL A 63 -29.94 4.55 12.91
N GLY A 64 -30.33 3.28 12.86
CA GLY A 64 -29.85 2.31 11.87
C GLY A 64 -30.19 2.72 10.44
N ALA A 65 -31.36 3.31 10.19
CA ALA A 65 -31.73 3.86 8.88
C ALA A 65 -30.96 5.13 8.51
N MET A 66 -30.52 5.92 9.50
CA MET A 66 -29.72 7.13 9.28
C MET A 66 -28.23 6.83 9.03
N MET A 67 -27.70 5.73 9.57
CA MET A 67 -26.30 5.31 9.35
C MET A 67 -25.89 5.17 7.87
N PRO A 68 -26.62 4.45 6.99
CA PRO A 68 -26.24 4.35 5.58
C PRO A 68 -26.30 5.70 4.87
N LEU A 69 -27.15 6.62 5.34
CA LEU A 69 -27.28 7.96 4.79
C LEU A 69 -26.05 8.83 5.12
N LEU A 70 -25.52 8.71 6.35
CA LEU A 70 -24.22 9.26 6.74
C LEU A 70 -23.06 8.61 5.95
N GLY A 71 -23.11 7.29 5.77
CA GLY A 71 -22.13 6.54 4.97
C GLY A 71 -22.09 6.98 3.51
N LEU A 72 -23.25 7.24 2.91
CA LEU A 72 -23.32 7.74 1.53
C LEU A 72 -22.72 9.14 1.40
N ASN A 73 -23.01 10.04 2.35
CA ASN A 73 -22.44 11.39 2.36
C ASN A 73 -20.90 11.36 2.44
N THR A 74 -20.36 10.56 3.36
CA THR A 74 -18.90 10.40 3.52
C THR A 74 -18.25 9.75 2.29
N TYR A 75 -18.91 8.76 1.68
CA TYR A 75 -18.43 8.13 0.44
C TYR A 75 -18.35 9.13 -0.73
N VAL A 76 -19.39 9.94 -0.93
CA VAL A 76 -19.41 10.98 -1.98
C VAL A 76 -18.30 12.00 -1.74
N GLN A 77 -18.11 12.43 -0.48
CA GLN A 77 -17.03 13.35 -0.11
C GLN A 77 -15.64 12.74 -0.42
N MET A 78 -15.40 11.50 -0.01
CA MET A 78 -14.15 10.80 -0.29
C MET A 78 -13.87 10.65 -1.79
N LYS A 79 -14.89 10.33 -2.58
CA LYS A 79 -14.76 10.17 -4.04
C LYS A 79 -14.37 11.50 -4.70
N SER A 80 -15.03 12.59 -4.32
CA SER A 80 -14.70 13.94 -4.80
C SER A 80 -13.29 14.35 -4.39
N ALA A 81 -12.92 14.13 -3.12
CA ALA A 81 -11.58 14.44 -2.62
C ALA A 81 -10.48 13.69 -3.40
N LYS A 82 -10.67 12.39 -3.67
CA LYS A 82 -9.72 11.59 -4.48
C LYS A 82 -9.56 12.14 -5.91
N GLY A 83 -10.64 12.61 -6.53
CA GLY A 83 -10.59 13.24 -7.85
C GLY A 83 -9.69 14.47 -7.85
N PHE A 84 -9.93 15.39 -6.91
CA PHE A 84 -9.13 16.62 -6.78
C PHE A 84 -7.67 16.34 -6.42
N ILE A 85 -7.40 15.37 -5.53
CA ILE A 85 -6.02 14.97 -5.19
C ILE A 85 -5.27 14.47 -6.44
N LYS A 86 -5.95 13.70 -7.30
CA LYS A 86 -5.35 13.19 -8.53
C LYS A 86 -5.02 14.31 -9.52
N GLU A 87 -5.92 15.27 -9.70
CA GLU A 87 -5.69 16.44 -10.56
C GLU A 87 -4.55 17.31 -10.03
N ALA A 88 -4.56 17.62 -8.73
CA ALA A 88 -3.49 18.39 -8.09
C ALA A 88 -2.12 17.70 -8.24
N LYS A 89 -2.08 16.37 -8.06
CA LYS A 89 -0.85 15.58 -8.25
C LYS A 89 -0.35 15.67 -9.70
N LEU A 90 -1.22 15.54 -10.69
CA LEU A 90 -0.85 15.64 -12.12
C LEU A 90 -0.29 17.03 -12.47
N MET A 91 -0.88 18.09 -11.93
CA MET A 91 -0.38 19.45 -12.17
C MET A 91 0.97 19.69 -11.48
N ASN A 92 1.15 19.19 -10.26
CA ASN A 92 2.42 19.32 -9.54
C ASN A 92 3.54 18.48 -10.19
N GLU A 93 3.21 17.33 -10.78
CA GLU A 93 4.15 16.50 -11.53
C GLU A 93 4.69 17.23 -12.77
N LYS A 94 3.85 17.98 -13.49
CA LYS A 94 4.29 18.80 -14.63
C LYS A 94 5.24 19.93 -14.24
N ALA A 95 5.06 20.54 -13.06
CA ALA A 95 5.99 21.54 -12.52
C ALA A 95 7.31 20.89 -12.07
N SER A 96 7.22 19.75 -11.38
CA SER A 96 8.37 18.96 -10.94
C SER A 96 9.21 18.46 -12.12
N GLN A 97 8.58 18.10 -13.23
CA GLN A 97 9.27 17.69 -14.45
C GLN A 97 10.16 18.80 -15.00
N VAL A 98 9.69 20.05 -15.01
CA VAL A 98 10.50 21.21 -15.45
C VAL A 98 11.74 21.36 -14.57
N VAL A 99 11.60 21.21 -13.25
CA VAL A 99 12.74 21.26 -12.32
C VAL A 99 13.71 20.11 -12.60
N ASN A 100 13.21 18.89 -12.81
CA ASN A 100 14.06 17.74 -13.11
C ASN A 100 14.85 17.94 -14.41
N ASP A 101 14.23 18.46 -15.46
CA ASP A 101 14.89 18.75 -16.74
C ASP A 101 16.01 19.80 -16.58
N VAL A 102 15.78 20.80 -15.73
CA VAL A 102 16.73 21.88 -15.46
C VAL A 102 17.90 21.40 -14.60
N VAL A 103 17.63 20.63 -13.54
CA VAL A 103 18.67 20.06 -12.68
C VAL A 103 19.54 19.09 -13.45
N GLY A 104 18.93 18.25 -14.30
CA GLY A 104 19.66 17.33 -15.18
C GLY A 104 20.55 18.04 -16.21
N ASN A 105 20.15 19.23 -16.66
CA ASN A 105 20.85 20.01 -17.70
C ASN A 105 21.40 21.35 -17.20
N MET A 106 21.73 21.46 -15.91
CA MET A 106 22.08 22.75 -15.29
C MET A 106 23.27 23.45 -15.98
N ARG A 107 24.26 22.68 -16.45
CA ARG A 107 25.40 23.22 -17.21
C ARG A 107 24.97 23.85 -18.53
N THR A 108 24.04 23.22 -19.25
CA THR A 108 23.47 23.73 -20.49
C THR A 108 22.67 25.00 -20.25
N VAL A 109 21.84 25.03 -19.22
CA VAL A 109 21.06 26.22 -18.84
C VAL A 109 21.98 27.39 -18.50
N ALA A 110 23.05 27.13 -17.74
CA ALA A 110 24.02 28.14 -17.37
C ALA A 110 24.84 28.64 -18.59
N SER A 111 25.22 27.75 -19.51
CA SER A 111 25.97 28.14 -20.72
C SER A 111 25.16 29.00 -21.68
N PHE A 112 23.84 28.83 -21.71
CA PHE A 112 22.94 29.67 -22.51
C PHE A 112 22.39 30.89 -21.76
N CYS A 113 22.82 31.11 -20.50
CA CYS A 113 22.29 32.16 -19.62
C CYS A 113 20.74 32.20 -19.57
N ALA A 114 20.11 31.03 -19.66
CA ALA A 114 18.66 30.91 -19.82
C ALA A 114 17.90 30.77 -18.48
N GLN A 115 18.54 31.06 -17.34
CA GLN A 115 17.96 30.86 -16.01
C GLN A 115 16.65 31.65 -15.84
N GLU A 116 16.61 32.91 -16.28
CA GLU A 116 15.42 33.76 -16.15
C GLU A 116 14.24 33.22 -16.96
N LYS A 117 14.49 32.79 -18.20
CA LYS A 117 13.46 32.22 -19.08
C LYS A 117 12.87 30.93 -18.51
N ILE A 118 13.70 30.10 -17.89
CA ILE A 118 13.27 28.87 -17.24
C ILE A 118 12.48 29.16 -15.96
N MET A 119 12.90 30.18 -15.20
CA MET A 119 12.16 30.64 -14.02
C MET A 119 10.76 31.13 -14.39
N GLU A 120 10.62 31.83 -15.52
CA GLU A 120 9.33 32.27 -16.04
C GLU A 120 8.42 31.08 -16.41
N ILE A 121 8.95 30.09 -17.15
CA ILE A 121 8.22 28.86 -17.49
C ILE A 121 7.80 28.09 -16.23
N TYR A 122 8.66 28.03 -15.21
CA TYR A 122 8.32 27.40 -13.94
C TYR A 122 7.20 28.16 -13.21
N LYS A 123 7.28 29.50 -13.17
CA LYS A 123 6.26 30.35 -12.56
C LYS A 123 4.90 30.18 -13.25
N GLU A 124 4.87 30.20 -14.57
CA GLU A 124 3.66 29.95 -15.38
C GLU A 124 3.06 28.56 -15.06
N LYS A 125 3.90 27.53 -14.99
CA LYS A 125 3.45 26.18 -14.62
C LYS A 125 2.98 26.06 -13.16
N CYS A 126 3.43 26.93 -12.26
CA CYS A 126 3.03 26.97 -10.85
C CYS A 126 1.74 27.76 -10.60
N GLU A 127 1.36 28.71 -11.46
CA GLU A 127 0.09 29.46 -11.33
C GLU A 127 -1.15 28.55 -11.49
N GLY A 128 -1.07 27.53 -12.34
CA GLY A 128 -2.11 26.51 -12.49
C GLY A 128 -2.40 25.75 -11.18
N PRO A 129 -1.40 25.09 -10.57
CA PRO A 129 -1.50 24.47 -9.23
C PRO A 129 -1.95 25.44 -8.14
N ALA A 130 -1.45 26.67 -8.12
CA ALA A 130 -1.78 27.64 -7.07
C ALA A 130 -3.26 28.07 -7.14
N SER A 131 -3.76 28.41 -8.32
CA SER A 131 -5.17 28.80 -8.50
C SER A 131 -6.13 27.62 -8.32
N SER A 132 -5.74 26.43 -8.79
CA SER A 132 -6.50 25.20 -8.59
C SER A 132 -6.54 24.79 -7.12
N GLY A 133 -5.42 24.94 -6.40
CA GLY A 133 -5.33 24.69 -4.96
C GLY A 133 -6.25 25.61 -4.15
N SER A 134 -6.36 26.89 -4.52
CA SER A 134 -7.29 27.82 -3.89
C SER A 134 -8.76 27.43 -4.11
N LYS A 135 -9.13 27.10 -5.36
CA LYS A 135 -10.49 26.60 -5.69
C LYS A 135 -10.79 25.28 -4.97
N GLN A 136 -9.83 24.37 -4.92
CA GLN A 136 -9.93 23.10 -4.21
C GLN A 136 -10.09 23.31 -2.71
N GLY A 137 -9.37 24.26 -2.12
CA GLY A 137 -9.50 24.63 -0.71
C GLY A 137 -10.91 25.15 -0.39
N LEU A 138 -11.46 26.01 -1.25
CA LEU A 138 -12.81 26.55 -1.08
C LEU A 138 -13.89 25.46 -1.23
N ILE A 139 -13.83 24.67 -2.30
CA ILE A 139 -14.78 23.57 -2.56
C ILE A 139 -14.67 22.49 -1.48
N GLY A 140 -13.44 22.15 -1.09
CA GLY A 140 -13.16 21.20 -0.02
C GLY A 140 -13.68 21.68 1.33
N GLY A 141 -13.49 22.96 1.66
CA GLY A 141 -14.01 23.58 2.88
C GLY A 141 -15.54 23.58 2.93
N ILE A 142 -16.21 23.97 1.85
CA ILE A 142 -17.68 23.91 1.75
C ILE A 142 -18.18 22.46 1.87
N GLY A 143 -17.53 21.51 1.19
CA GLY A 143 -17.89 20.09 1.25
C GLY A 143 -17.71 19.49 2.65
N PHE A 144 -16.66 19.88 3.37
CA PHE A 144 -16.39 19.47 4.74
C PHE A 144 -17.41 20.07 5.72
N GLY A 145 -17.63 21.39 5.64
CA GLY A 145 -18.63 22.08 6.47
C GLY A 145 -20.04 21.56 6.25
N SER A 146 -20.43 21.30 5.00
CA SER A 146 -21.73 20.70 4.65
C SER A 146 -21.90 19.31 5.27
N SER A 147 -20.84 18.50 5.27
CA SER A 147 -20.88 17.15 5.85
C SER A 147 -21.01 17.18 7.37
N ILE A 148 -20.32 18.10 8.05
CA ILE A 148 -20.47 18.30 9.50
C ILE A 148 -21.88 18.81 9.83
N CYS A 149 -22.41 19.75 9.06
CA CYS A 149 -23.78 20.23 9.21
C CYS A 149 -24.79 19.08 9.11
N PHE A 150 -24.61 18.21 8.11
CA PHE A 150 -25.46 17.05 7.89
C PHE A 150 -25.42 16.05 9.07
N LEU A 151 -24.24 15.82 9.65
CA LEU A 151 -24.09 14.99 10.84
C LEU A 151 -24.90 15.54 12.03
N TYR A 152 -24.81 16.85 12.30
CA TYR A 152 -25.56 17.48 13.38
C TYR A 152 -27.07 17.50 13.13
N LEU A 153 -27.52 17.62 11.87
CA LEU A 153 -28.93 17.49 11.51
C LEU A 153 -29.47 16.08 11.79
N VAL A 154 -28.68 15.05 11.48
CA VAL A 154 -29.04 13.65 11.82
C VAL A 154 -29.12 13.46 13.33
N TYR A 155 -28.19 14.05 14.10
CA TYR A 155 -28.26 14.01 15.57
C TYR A 155 -29.51 14.73 16.09
N ALA A 156 -29.81 15.93 15.59
CA ALA A 156 -31.01 16.66 15.97
C ALA A 156 -32.30 15.88 15.66
N ALA A 157 -32.39 15.26 14.47
CA ALA A 157 -33.52 14.41 14.09
C ALA A 157 -33.63 13.18 14.99
N SER A 158 -32.51 12.57 15.35
CA SER A 158 -32.46 11.41 16.25
C SER A 158 -32.95 11.76 17.66
N PHE A 159 -32.51 12.89 18.21
CA PHE A 159 -32.99 13.38 19.51
C PHE A 159 -34.46 13.80 19.47
N TYR A 160 -34.92 14.43 18.39
CA TYR A 160 -36.32 14.79 18.22
C TYR A 160 -37.23 13.56 18.19
N ALA A 161 -36.86 12.54 17.40
CA ALA A 161 -37.57 11.27 17.36
C ALA A 161 -37.54 10.56 18.73
N GLY A 162 -36.37 10.53 19.39
CA GLY A 162 -36.22 9.98 20.73
C GLY A 162 -37.10 10.69 21.76
N ALA A 163 -37.19 12.02 21.72
CA ALA A 163 -38.05 12.80 22.61
C ALA A 163 -39.54 12.49 22.41
N ARG A 164 -39.99 12.37 21.15
CA ARG A 164 -41.36 11.96 20.83
C ARG A 164 -41.69 10.54 21.33
N LEU A 165 -40.75 9.60 21.23
CA LEU A 165 -40.94 8.23 21.76
C LEU A 165 -41.07 8.21 23.29
N VAL A 166 -40.38 9.13 23.98
CA VAL A 166 -40.48 9.28 25.44
C VAL A 166 -41.82 9.92 25.83
N GLU A 167 -42.27 10.94 25.08
CA GLU A 167 -43.57 11.59 25.28
C GLU A 167 -44.74 10.62 25.08
N ASP A 168 -44.64 9.73 24.09
CA ASP A 168 -45.59 8.64 23.82
C ASP A 168 -45.57 7.52 24.89
N GLY A 169 -44.69 7.59 25.89
CA GLY A 169 -44.56 6.60 26.96
C GLY A 169 -43.99 5.24 26.51
N LYS A 170 -43.44 5.15 25.29
CA LYS A 170 -42.91 3.90 24.72
C LYS A 170 -41.51 3.57 25.19
N THR A 171 -40.77 4.55 25.70
CA THR A 171 -39.39 4.37 26.18
C THR A 171 -39.01 5.39 27.26
N THR A 172 -37.93 5.12 27.99
CA THR A 172 -37.36 6.05 28.99
C THR A 172 -36.21 6.84 28.38
N ALA A 173 -36.00 8.09 28.80
CA ALA A 173 -34.87 8.92 28.36
C ALA A 173 -33.51 8.20 28.50
N ALA A 174 -33.30 7.44 29.58
CA ALA A 174 -32.10 6.64 29.80
C ALA A 174 -31.84 5.60 28.67
N HIS A 175 -32.90 4.93 28.18
CA HIS A 175 -32.79 3.98 27.08
C HIS A 175 -32.46 4.68 25.76
N VAL A 176 -33.05 5.86 25.50
CA VAL A 176 -32.73 6.66 24.30
C VAL A 176 -31.26 7.09 24.29
N PHE A 177 -30.76 7.63 25.40
CA PHE A 177 -29.35 8.01 25.51
C PHE A 177 -28.42 6.79 25.37
N ARG A 178 -28.77 5.66 25.97
CA ARG A 178 -27.99 4.42 25.85
C ARG A 178 -27.88 3.97 24.39
N VAL A 179 -29.00 3.93 23.65
CA VAL A 179 -29.01 3.56 22.22
C VAL A 179 -28.18 4.55 21.40
N PHE A 180 -28.36 5.85 21.63
CA PHE A 180 -27.65 6.90 20.91
C PHE A 180 -26.13 6.80 21.12
N PHE A 181 -25.66 6.76 22.37
CA PHE A 181 -24.22 6.71 22.65
C PHE A 181 -23.56 5.44 22.13
N VAL A 182 -24.20 4.28 22.29
CA VAL A 182 -23.67 3.01 21.78
C VAL A 182 -23.52 3.04 20.26
N LEU A 183 -24.55 3.48 19.53
CA LEU A 183 -24.50 3.55 18.07
C LEU A 183 -23.54 4.63 17.56
N SER A 184 -23.44 5.78 18.25
CA SER A 184 -22.47 6.83 17.91
C SER A 184 -21.03 6.37 18.12
N MET A 185 -20.73 5.65 19.20
CA MET A 185 -19.38 5.11 19.43
C MET A 185 -19.00 4.10 18.35
N VAL A 186 -19.90 3.16 18.03
CA VAL A 186 -19.69 2.20 16.94
C VAL A 186 -19.47 2.89 15.59
N ALA A 187 -20.22 3.96 15.29
CA ALA A 187 -20.02 4.73 14.07
C ALA A 187 -18.65 5.42 14.01
N MET A 188 -18.15 5.92 15.15
CA MET A 188 -16.82 6.54 15.24
C MET A 188 -15.71 5.50 15.06
N GLU A 189 -15.82 4.33 15.70
CA GLU A 189 -14.89 3.20 15.54
C GLU A 189 -14.79 2.80 14.06
N LEU A 190 -15.94 2.55 13.42
CA LEU A 190 -16.00 2.20 11.99
C LEU A 190 -15.38 3.27 11.08
N SER A 191 -15.56 4.55 11.44
CA SER A 191 -14.99 5.68 10.69
C SER A 191 -13.46 5.70 10.79
N THR A 192 -12.90 5.44 11.98
CA THR A 192 -11.45 5.37 12.17
C THR A 192 -10.83 4.18 11.46
N TRP A 193 -11.50 3.02 11.46
CA TRP A 193 -11.08 1.86 10.70
C TRP A 193 -11.05 2.14 9.18
N SER A 194 -12.08 2.79 8.63
CA SER A 194 -12.10 3.17 7.21
C SER A 194 -10.91 4.04 6.79
N ALA A 195 -10.42 4.90 7.70
CA ALA A 195 -9.24 5.75 7.47
C ALA A 195 -7.91 4.99 7.61
N MET A 196 -7.87 3.99 8.50
CA MET A 196 -6.68 3.18 8.79
C MET A 196 -6.64 1.86 8.03
N ALA A 197 -7.67 1.54 7.25
CA ALA A 197 -7.79 0.30 6.52
C ALA A 197 -6.53 0.12 5.63
N PRO A 198 -5.73 -0.93 5.87
CA PRO A 198 -4.52 -1.15 5.12
C PRO A 198 -4.85 -1.27 3.64
N ASP A 199 -3.95 -0.75 2.80
CA ASP A 199 -4.03 -0.94 1.36
C ASP A 199 -3.90 -2.43 1.06
N SER A 200 -5.07 -3.08 0.96
CA SER A 200 -5.18 -4.51 0.72
C SER A 200 -4.54 -4.89 -0.62
N GLY A 201 -4.40 -3.94 -1.55
CA GLY A 201 -3.68 -4.15 -2.81
C GLY A 201 -2.18 -4.29 -2.58
N LYS A 202 -1.56 -3.38 -1.83
CA LYS A 202 -0.13 -3.45 -1.49
C LYS A 202 0.22 -4.70 -0.71
N ALA A 203 -0.62 -5.06 0.25
CA ALA A 203 -0.35 -6.22 1.10
C ALA A 203 -0.46 -7.55 0.32
N LYS A 204 -1.42 -7.65 -0.61
CA LYS A 204 -1.49 -8.79 -1.55
C LYS A 204 -0.26 -8.87 -2.44
N ALA A 205 0.25 -7.74 -2.93
CA ALA A 205 1.46 -7.71 -3.75
C ALA A 205 2.70 -8.17 -2.95
N ALA A 206 2.86 -7.70 -1.72
CA ALA A 206 3.94 -8.12 -0.82
C ALA A 206 3.86 -9.63 -0.50
N ALA A 207 2.68 -10.13 -0.18
CA ALA A 207 2.44 -11.56 0.02
C ALA A 207 2.76 -12.38 -1.23
N ALA A 208 2.31 -11.96 -2.41
CA ALA A 208 2.60 -12.65 -3.66
C ALA A 208 4.11 -12.70 -3.94
N SER A 209 4.84 -11.62 -3.67
CA SER A 209 6.30 -11.57 -3.83
C SER A 209 7.00 -12.54 -2.86
N ILE A 210 6.56 -12.58 -1.60
CA ILE A 210 7.09 -13.54 -0.60
C ILE A 210 6.82 -14.98 -0.98
N PHE A 211 5.59 -15.28 -1.40
CA PHE A 211 5.24 -16.62 -1.82
C PHE A 211 5.93 -17.03 -3.12
N ALA A 212 6.21 -16.11 -4.04
CA ALA A 212 6.95 -16.38 -5.27
C ALA A 212 8.39 -16.83 -4.98
N ILE A 213 9.03 -16.22 -3.97
CA ILE A 213 10.37 -16.61 -3.52
C ILE A 213 10.34 -17.93 -2.74
N LEU A 214 9.41 -18.07 -1.80
CA LEU A 214 9.31 -19.25 -0.94
C LEU A 214 9.00 -20.54 -1.74
N HIS A 215 8.14 -20.44 -2.76
CA HIS A 215 7.79 -21.56 -3.64
C HIS A 215 8.61 -21.61 -4.92
N GLY A 216 9.58 -20.72 -5.09
CA GLY A 216 10.49 -20.73 -6.23
C GLY A 216 11.31 -22.02 -6.23
N LYS A 217 11.05 -22.91 -7.19
CA LYS A 217 11.85 -24.12 -7.36
C LYS A 217 13.18 -23.76 -8.01
N SER A 218 14.27 -24.14 -7.34
CA SER A 218 15.62 -24.09 -7.89
C SER A 218 15.75 -25.19 -8.95
N LYS A 219 16.40 -24.92 -10.08
CA LYS A 219 16.78 -25.97 -11.04
C LYS A 219 17.93 -26.81 -10.47
N LEU A 220 18.82 -26.17 -9.72
CA LEU A 220 19.85 -26.82 -8.90
C LEU A 220 19.44 -26.71 -7.43
N ASP A 221 18.87 -27.77 -6.87
CA ASP A 221 18.52 -27.81 -5.45
C ASP A 221 19.69 -28.37 -4.62
N PRO A 222 20.37 -27.55 -3.80
CA PRO A 222 21.47 -28.03 -2.96
C PRO A 222 21.00 -28.95 -1.83
N ARG A 223 19.69 -29.08 -1.60
CA ARG A 223 19.09 -29.99 -0.62
C ARG A 223 18.67 -31.33 -1.21
N ASP A 224 18.79 -31.49 -2.52
CA ASP A 224 18.52 -32.77 -3.17
C ASP A 224 19.69 -33.73 -2.95
N GLU A 225 19.42 -34.81 -2.20
CA GLU A 225 20.39 -35.87 -1.91
C GLU A 225 20.38 -36.99 -2.96
N SER A 226 19.63 -36.84 -4.07
CA SER A 226 19.58 -37.83 -5.15
C SER A 226 20.91 -38.05 -5.89
N GLY A 227 21.89 -37.20 -5.64
CA GLY A 227 23.22 -37.27 -6.23
C GLY A 227 24.06 -38.46 -5.73
N ILE A 228 25.08 -38.81 -6.50
CA ILE A 228 26.05 -39.84 -6.12
C ILE A 228 27.03 -39.21 -5.13
N THR A 229 27.17 -39.83 -3.95
CA THR A 229 28.21 -39.47 -2.96
C THR A 229 29.28 -40.57 -2.98
N PRO A 230 30.36 -40.41 -3.75
CA PRO A 230 31.41 -41.43 -3.85
C PRO A 230 32.21 -41.55 -2.54
N GLU A 231 32.51 -42.78 -2.11
CA GLU A 231 33.31 -43.05 -0.90
C GLU A 231 34.79 -42.65 -1.06
N ASN A 232 35.32 -42.70 -2.28
CA ASN A 232 36.69 -42.36 -2.61
C ASN A 232 36.75 -41.49 -3.87
N ILE A 233 37.51 -40.40 -3.83
CA ILE A 233 37.62 -39.42 -4.92
C ILE A 233 39.09 -39.31 -5.32
N ASP A 234 39.44 -39.78 -6.52
CA ASP A 234 40.81 -39.75 -7.04
C ASP A 234 41.29 -38.33 -7.37
N GLY A 235 40.38 -37.37 -7.54
CA GLY A 235 40.69 -35.94 -7.67
C GLY A 235 41.13 -35.50 -9.08
N GLU A 236 40.93 -36.33 -10.10
CA GLU A 236 41.11 -35.93 -11.51
C GLU A 236 39.91 -35.09 -11.98
N ILE A 237 40.17 -33.92 -12.55
CA ILE A 237 39.13 -33.00 -13.04
C ILE A 237 39.34 -32.77 -14.54
N GLU A 238 38.29 -32.98 -15.32
CA GLU A 238 38.33 -32.81 -16.76
C GLU A 238 37.18 -31.92 -17.25
N PHE A 239 37.53 -30.85 -17.97
CA PHE A 239 36.62 -30.02 -18.73
C PHE A 239 36.68 -30.48 -20.19
N ARG A 240 35.53 -30.84 -20.78
CA ARG A 240 35.43 -31.30 -22.18
C ARG A 240 34.52 -30.36 -22.96
N HIS A 241 35.05 -29.68 -23.96
CA HIS A 241 34.30 -28.81 -24.88
C HIS A 241 33.29 -27.91 -24.16
N VAL A 242 33.74 -27.21 -23.11
CA VAL A 242 32.85 -26.43 -22.25
C VAL A 242 32.55 -25.08 -22.87
N TYR A 243 31.26 -24.80 -23.04
CA TYR A 243 30.72 -23.52 -23.47
C TYR A 243 29.92 -22.92 -22.32
N PHE A 244 30.19 -21.65 -21.99
CA PHE A 244 29.51 -20.98 -20.87
C PHE A 244 29.26 -19.51 -21.16
N SER A 245 28.04 -19.08 -20.86
CA SER A 245 27.60 -17.69 -20.86
C SER A 245 26.84 -17.42 -19.56
N TYR A 246 27.06 -16.26 -18.94
CA TYR A 246 26.26 -15.86 -17.78
C TYR A 246 24.81 -15.60 -18.22
N PRO A 247 23.79 -16.13 -17.51
CA PRO A 247 22.38 -15.93 -17.88
C PRO A 247 21.93 -14.46 -17.87
N THR A 248 22.61 -13.62 -17.08
CA THR A 248 22.36 -12.16 -17.04
C THR A 248 22.82 -11.43 -18.29
N ARG A 249 23.72 -12.03 -19.09
CA ARG A 249 24.23 -11.51 -20.37
C ARG A 249 24.44 -12.66 -21.36
N PRO A 250 23.35 -13.28 -21.85
CA PRO A 250 23.44 -14.47 -22.69
C PRO A 250 24.19 -14.21 -24.01
N ASP A 251 24.16 -12.97 -24.48
CA ASP A 251 24.79 -12.53 -25.73
C ASP A 251 26.33 -12.53 -25.68
N ILE A 252 26.91 -12.59 -24.47
CA ILE A 252 28.36 -12.56 -24.27
C ILE A 252 28.81 -13.94 -23.79
N GLN A 253 29.41 -14.70 -24.70
CA GLN A 253 30.00 -16.00 -24.39
C GLN A 253 31.40 -15.84 -23.78
N ILE A 254 31.57 -16.36 -22.55
CA ILE A 254 32.81 -16.26 -21.77
C ILE A 254 33.74 -17.43 -22.06
N LEU A 255 33.25 -18.66 -21.89
CA LEU A 255 34.00 -19.86 -22.25
C LEU A 255 33.57 -20.34 -23.64
N LYS A 256 34.55 -20.48 -24.52
CA LYS A 256 34.38 -20.93 -25.91
C LYS A 256 35.23 -22.17 -26.11
N ASP A 257 34.57 -23.33 -26.14
CA ASP A 257 35.20 -24.63 -26.37
C ASP A 257 36.40 -24.91 -25.44
N LEU A 258 36.23 -24.67 -24.14
CA LEU A 258 37.30 -24.92 -23.17
C LEU A 258 37.44 -26.42 -22.93
N SER A 259 38.63 -26.97 -23.22
CA SER A 259 39.02 -28.33 -22.87
C SER A 259 40.29 -28.30 -22.02
N LEU A 260 40.23 -28.86 -20.81
CA LEU A 260 41.32 -28.82 -19.83
C LEU A 260 41.27 -30.08 -18.96
N THR A 261 42.41 -30.71 -18.76
CA THR A 261 42.55 -31.85 -17.84
C THR A 261 43.52 -31.49 -16.71
N VAL A 262 43.07 -31.66 -15.47
CA VAL A 262 43.86 -31.44 -14.26
C VAL A 262 44.04 -32.78 -13.57
N SER A 263 45.27 -33.30 -13.60
CA SER A 263 45.62 -34.54 -12.90
C SER A 263 45.61 -34.34 -11.38
N SER A 264 45.33 -35.42 -10.65
CA SER A 264 45.35 -35.42 -9.19
C SER A 264 46.66 -34.89 -8.61
N CYS A 265 46.57 -34.14 -7.51
CA CYS A 265 47.67 -33.50 -6.80
C CYS A 265 48.53 -32.50 -7.60
N LYS A 266 48.08 -32.00 -8.76
CA LYS A 266 48.81 -30.98 -9.53
C LYS A 266 48.09 -29.63 -9.51
N VAL A 267 48.88 -28.55 -9.50
CA VAL A 267 48.39 -27.18 -9.63
C VAL A 267 48.66 -26.71 -11.06
N VAL A 268 47.61 -26.30 -11.76
CA VAL A 268 47.71 -25.68 -13.08
C VAL A 268 47.51 -24.18 -12.90
N VAL A 269 48.50 -23.38 -13.32
CA VAL A 269 48.44 -21.91 -13.29
C VAL A 269 48.61 -21.43 -14.72
N SER A 270 47.73 -20.54 -15.18
CA SER A 270 47.94 -19.84 -16.45
C SER A 270 49.14 -18.90 -16.31
N PRO A 271 50.05 -18.82 -17.30
CA PRO A 271 50.99 -17.71 -17.38
C PRO A 271 50.24 -16.36 -17.52
#